data_AF-A0A7S3SPM2-F1
#
_entry.id   AF-A0A7S3SPM2-F1
#
_cell.length_a   1.000
_cell.length_b   1.000
_cell.length_c   1.000
_cell.angle_alpha   90.00
_cell.angle_beta   90.00
_cell.angle_gamma   90.00
#
_symmetry.space_group_name_H-M   'P 1'
#
loop_
_entity.id
_entity.type
_entity.pdbx_description
1 polymer ?
#
loop_
_entity_poly.entity_id
_entity_poly.type
_entity_poly.pdbx_seq_one_letter_code
_entity_poly.pdbx_strand_id
1 'polypeptide(L)'
;MPHPMLFKLEWGGAARHVGVLEFSAPEGSVVVPLWIMRALGASDGDQLQLSSAELPRGTFAKLQPLDDNFVALCGHDAKGTLERNLSASRATLSLGDSVMLHTGAAQVELFVVELRPADEVCVIETELEVDFAASVINEEEQKAAAEAAAKAAAEAEAAAAA
;
A
#
# COMPACT_ATOMS: atom_id res chain seq x y z
N MET A 1 24.08 -6.78 -12.34
CA MET A 1 23.15 -5.77 -12.93
C MET A 1 23.04 -4.60 -11.95
N PRO A 2 22.87 -3.35 -12.40
CA PRO A 2 22.78 -2.22 -11.49
C PRO A 2 21.55 -2.41 -10.61
N HIS A 3 21.72 -2.29 -9.29
CA HIS A 3 20.61 -2.32 -8.35
C HIS A 3 19.70 -1.10 -8.61
N PRO A 4 18.37 -1.22 -8.44
CA PRO A 4 17.50 -0.05 -8.44
C PRO A 4 18.02 0.96 -7.41
N MET A 5 18.19 2.21 -7.83
CA MET A 5 18.61 3.28 -6.93
C MET A 5 17.41 3.71 -6.08
N LEU A 6 17.46 3.34 -4.81
CA LEU A 6 16.46 3.69 -3.81
C LEU A 6 17.03 4.73 -2.85
N PHE A 7 16.17 5.64 -2.44
CA PHE A 7 16.48 6.68 -1.47
C PHE A 7 15.41 6.69 -0.39
N LYS A 8 15.81 7.09 0.81
CA LYS A 8 14.92 7.42 1.90
C LYS A 8 14.80 8.94 1.98
N LEU A 9 13.57 9.43 1.92
CA LEU A 9 13.21 10.82 2.15
C LEU A 9 12.67 10.97 3.56
N GLU A 10 13.18 11.94 4.31
CA GLU A 10 12.74 12.21 5.69
C GLU A 10 12.39 13.69 5.88
N TRP A 11 11.26 13.93 6.54
CA TRP A 11 10.77 15.26 6.89
C TRP A 11 9.84 15.21 8.11
N GLY A 12 10.02 16.12 9.06
CA GLY A 12 9.08 16.28 10.18
C GLY A 12 8.86 15.02 11.05
N GLY A 13 9.80 14.07 11.04
CA GLY A 13 9.67 12.77 11.71
C GLY A 13 8.98 11.67 10.89
N ALA A 14 8.48 11.99 9.70
CA ALA A 14 8.02 11.02 8.71
C ALA A 14 9.16 10.61 7.78
N ALA A 15 9.13 9.36 7.32
CA ALA A 15 10.10 8.79 6.40
C ALA A 15 9.41 8.00 5.30
N ARG A 16 9.91 8.08 4.07
CA ARG A 16 9.42 7.30 2.93
C ARG A 16 10.56 6.84 2.03
N HIS A 17 10.53 5.56 1.66
CA HIS A 17 11.43 5.00 0.66
C HIS A 17 10.88 5.24 -0.74
N VAL A 18 11.73 5.71 -1.65
CA VAL A 18 11.38 6.05 -3.02
C VAL A 18 12.44 5.54 -3.99
N GLY A 19 12.04 5.27 -5.23
CA GLY A 19 12.97 5.00 -6.33
C GLY A 19 13.22 6.24 -7.17
N VAL A 20 14.32 6.24 -7.93
CA VAL A 20 14.60 7.29 -8.90
C VAL A 20 14.03 6.94 -10.27
N LEU A 21 13.26 7.87 -10.84
CA LEU A 21 12.84 7.81 -12.22
C LEU A 21 13.93 8.35 -13.16
N GLU A 22 14.36 9.58 -12.92
CA GLU A 22 15.39 10.26 -13.70
C GLU A 22 16.10 11.36 -12.89
N PHE A 23 17.27 11.80 -13.37
CA PHE A 23 18.06 12.88 -12.77
C PHE A 23 17.93 14.17 -13.61
N SER A 24 16.69 14.63 -13.81
CA SER A 24 16.37 15.81 -14.61
C SER A 24 16.06 17.07 -13.78
N ALA A 25 15.90 16.91 -12.45
CA ALA A 25 15.57 18.00 -11.55
C ALA A 25 16.71 19.03 -11.44
N PRO A 26 16.39 20.33 -11.22
CA PRO A 26 17.40 21.35 -10.93
C PRO A 26 18.32 20.96 -9.76
N GLU A 27 19.55 21.45 -9.80
CA GLU A 27 20.55 21.18 -8.76
C GLU A 27 20.02 21.59 -7.38
N GLY A 28 20.20 20.70 -6.40
CA GLY A 28 19.74 20.92 -5.02
C GLY A 28 18.24 20.76 -4.81
N SER A 29 17.49 20.24 -5.80
CA SER A 29 16.06 19.98 -5.68
C SER A 29 15.71 18.52 -5.98
N VAL A 30 14.60 18.07 -5.39
CA VAL A 30 13.99 16.77 -5.69
C VAL A 30 12.55 17.03 -6.09
N VAL A 31 12.10 16.41 -7.18
CA VAL A 31 10.70 16.43 -7.60
C VAL A 31 10.09 15.09 -7.22
N VAL A 32 9.03 15.14 -6.41
CA VAL A 32 8.29 13.93 -6.02
C VAL A 32 6.81 14.08 -6.37
N PRO A 33 6.11 12.97 -6.61
CA PRO A 33 4.66 12.97 -6.71
C PRO A 33 3.97 13.57 -5.48
N LEU A 34 2.82 14.20 -5.70
CA LEU A 34 2.04 14.85 -4.64
C LEU A 34 1.67 13.90 -3.49
N TRP A 35 1.46 12.61 -3.78
CA TRP A 35 1.15 11.61 -2.75
C TRP A 35 2.35 11.37 -1.81
N ILE A 36 3.60 11.46 -2.29
CA ILE A 36 4.80 11.35 -1.44
C ILE A 36 4.92 12.60 -0.55
N MET A 37 4.72 13.80 -1.11
CA MET A 37 4.70 15.04 -0.33
C MET A 37 3.66 14.96 0.79
N ARG A 38 2.42 14.56 0.46
CA ARG A 38 1.35 14.38 1.45
C ARG A 38 1.68 13.34 2.50
N ALA A 39 2.26 12.21 2.10
CA ALA A 39 2.66 11.14 3.01
C ALA A 39 3.79 11.54 3.98
N LEU A 40 4.65 12.48 3.57
CA LEU A 40 5.69 13.08 4.41
C LEU A 40 5.19 14.30 5.21
N GLY A 41 4.02 14.84 4.88
CA GLY A 41 3.57 16.13 5.41
C GLY A 41 4.44 17.31 4.96
N ALA A 42 5.14 17.16 3.83
CA ALA A 42 6.02 18.18 3.26
C ALA A 42 5.27 19.07 2.24
N SER A 43 5.74 20.31 2.09
CA SER A 43 5.27 21.31 1.15
C SER A 43 6.38 21.75 0.21
N ASP A 44 6.01 22.42 -0.89
CA ASP A 44 6.97 22.99 -1.83
C ASP A 44 7.94 23.96 -1.11
N GLY A 45 9.24 23.74 -1.30
CA GLY A 45 10.31 24.52 -0.68
C GLY A 45 10.86 23.96 0.63
N ASP A 46 10.26 22.91 1.19
CA ASP A 46 10.79 22.24 2.39
C ASP A 46 12.12 21.51 2.09
N GLN A 47 13.02 21.54 3.08
CA GLN A 47 14.32 20.85 2.98
C GLN A 47 14.22 19.41 3.46
N LEU A 48 14.06 18.48 2.53
CA LEU A 48 14.03 17.04 2.82
C LEU A 48 15.44 16.51 3.12
N GLN A 49 15.54 15.61 4.09
CA GLN A 49 16.73 14.78 4.26
C GLN A 49 16.67 13.60 3.30
N LEU A 50 17.76 13.38 2.57
CA LEU A 50 17.87 12.33 1.55
C LEU A 50 19.07 11.44 1.88
N SER A 51 18.82 10.13 2.00
CA SER A 51 19.86 9.12 2.20
C SER A 51 19.69 7.95 1.25
N SER A 52 20.80 7.36 0.80
CA SER A 52 20.76 6.11 0.04
C SER A 52 20.14 5.00 0.88
N ALA A 53 19.27 4.20 0.30
CA ALA A 53 18.60 3.09 0.97
C ALA A 53 18.79 1.78 0.18
N GLU A 54 18.95 0.68 0.89
CA GLU A 54 18.96 -0.66 0.32
C GLU A 54 17.82 -1.45 0.95
N LEU A 55 16.84 -1.82 0.13
CA LEU A 55 15.70 -2.62 0.58
C LEU A 55 15.79 -4.04 0.02
N PRO A 56 15.41 -5.05 0.82
CA PRO A 56 15.31 -6.41 0.31
C PRO A 56 14.24 -6.50 -0.79
N ARG A 57 14.41 -7.46 -1.69
CA ARG A 57 13.42 -7.74 -2.72
C ARG A 57 12.16 -8.32 -2.08
N GLY A 58 11.01 -7.76 -2.45
CA GLY A 58 9.71 -8.26 -2.04
C GLY A 58 9.48 -9.66 -2.59
N THR A 59 9.03 -10.55 -1.73
CA THR A 59 8.67 -11.93 -2.10
C THR A 59 7.18 -12.17 -1.97
N PHE A 60 6.55 -11.54 -0.97
CA PHE A 60 5.12 -11.65 -0.71
C PHE A 60 4.57 -10.30 -0.27
N ALA A 61 3.39 -9.96 -0.76
CA ALA A 61 2.60 -8.82 -0.32
C ALA A 61 1.13 -9.20 -0.17
N LYS A 62 0.57 -8.94 1.01
CA LYS A 62 -0.86 -9.03 1.26
C LYS A 62 -1.49 -7.66 1.13
N LEU A 63 -2.38 -7.52 0.16
CA LEU A 63 -3.05 -6.27 -0.17
C LEU A 63 -4.53 -6.38 0.11
N GLN A 64 -5.08 -5.35 0.75
CA GLN A 64 -6.50 -5.29 1.08
C GLN A 64 -7.15 -4.13 0.33
N PRO A 65 -8.11 -4.41 -0.57
CA PRO A 65 -8.88 -3.34 -1.20
C PRO A 65 -9.75 -2.61 -0.18
N LEU A 66 -9.83 -1.29 -0.29
CA LEU A 66 -10.76 -0.52 0.53
C LEU A 66 -12.19 -0.61 0.00
N ASP A 67 -12.36 -0.77 -1.32
CA ASP A 67 -13.65 -0.80 -2.00
C ASP A 67 -13.99 -2.20 -2.56
N ASP A 68 -15.28 -2.53 -2.55
CA ASP A 68 -15.81 -3.77 -3.14
C ASP A 68 -15.71 -3.81 -4.67
N ASN A 69 -15.46 -2.65 -5.29
CA ASN A 69 -15.29 -2.53 -6.73
C ASN A 69 -14.00 -3.19 -7.25
N PHE A 70 -13.07 -3.59 -6.37
CA PHE A 70 -11.82 -4.22 -6.78
C PHE A 70 -12.06 -5.48 -7.64
N VAL A 71 -12.96 -6.37 -7.21
CA VAL A 71 -13.27 -7.61 -7.96
C VAL A 71 -13.91 -7.28 -9.31
N ALA A 72 -14.77 -6.26 -9.36
CA ALA A 72 -15.45 -5.84 -10.59
C ALA A 72 -14.49 -5.16 -11.60
N LEU A 73 -13.51 -4.39 -11.12
CA LEU A 73 -12.58 -3.62 -11.94
C LEU A 73 -11.38 -4.44 -12.40
N CYS A 74 -10.83 -5.26 -11.51
CA CYS A 74 -9.64 -6.05 -11.79
C CYS A 74 -9.96 -7.45 -12.34
N GLY A 75 -11.18 -7.96 -12.10
CA GLY A 75 -11.64 -9.23 -12.63
C GLY A 75 -10.66 -10.38 -12.39
N HIS A 76 -10.36 -11.13 -13.45
CA HIS A 76 -9.44 -12.29 -13.41
C HIS A 76 -7.96 -11.92 -13.68
N ASP A 77 -7.66 -10.65 -14.01
CA ASP A 77 -6.30 -10.12 -14.31
C ASP A 77 -5.82 -9.11 -13.26
N ALA A 78 -6.29 -9.25 -12.02
CA ALA A 78 -5.94 -8.37 -10.92
C ALA A 78 -4.43 -8.32 -10.66
N LYS A 79 -3.77 -9.48 -10.73
CA LYS A 79 -2.32 -9.59 -10.57
C LYS A 79 -1.56 -8.83 -11.65
N GLY A 80 -1.91 -9.03 -12.93
CA GLY A 80 -1.22 -8.34 -14.03
C GLY A 80 -1.46 -6.83 -14.00
N THR A 81 -2.66 -6.38 -13.61
CA THR A 81 -2.97 -4.96 -13.46
C THR A 81 -2.17 -4.33 -12.32
N LEU A 82 -2.05 -5.02 -11.19
CA LEU A 82 -1.21 -4.60 -10.07
C LEU A 82 0.26 -4.50 -10.48
N GLU A 83 0.82 -5.54 -11.10
CA GLU A 83 2.22 -5.57 -11.53
C GLU A 83 2.54 -4.42 -12.48
N ARG A 84 1.67 -4.15 -13.47
CA ARG A 84 1.81 -3.01 -14.39
C ARG A 84 1.76 -1.68 -13.65
N ASN A 85 0.85 -1.54 -12.70
CA ASN A 85 0.69 -0.30 -11.95
C ASN A 85 1.86 -0.04 -11.00
N LEU A 86 2.30 -1.05 -10.24
CA LEU A 86 3.47 -0.98 -9.37
C LEU A 86 4.71 -0.62 -10.19
N SER A 87 4.98 -1.35 -11.28
CA SER A 87 6.15 -1.09 -12.14
C SER A 87 6.17 0.33 -12.72
N ALA A 88 5.00 0.94 -12.97
CA ALA A 88 4.90 2.28 -13.53
C ALA A 88 4.93 3.40 -12.48
N SER A 89 4.50 3.13 -11.25
CA SER A 89 4.22 4.18 -10.25
C SER A 89 5.03 4.08 -8.96
N ARG A 90 5.52 2.89 -8.60
CA ARG A 90 6.15 2.62 -7.30
C ARG A 90 7.34 1.67 -7.40
N ALA A 91 8.45 2.11 -6.81
CA ALA A 91 9.64 1.28 -6.64
C ALA A 91 9.61 0.42 -5.37
N THR A 92 8.85 0.88 -4.38
CA THR A 92 8.90 0.41 -2.99
C THR A 92 7.50 0.28 -2.42
N LEU A 93 7.33 -0.72 -1.55
CA LEU A 93 6.15 -0.92 -0.71
C LEU A 93 6.57 -0.92 0.75
N SER A 94 5.79 -0.24 1.58
CA SER A 94 5.96 -0.21 3.03
C SER A 94 4.68 -0.71 3.70
N LEU A 95 4.83 -1.38 4.84
CA LEU A 95 3.73 -1.90 5.64
C LEU A 95 2.83 -0.75 6.11
N GLY A 96 1.51 -0.92 5.98
CA GLY A 96 0.54 0.09 6.38
C GLY A 96 0.45 1.29 5.43
N ASP A 97 1.03 1.19 4.23
CA ASP A 97 0.88 2.21 3.20
C ASP A 97 -0.32 1.93 2.28
N SER A 98 -0.88 2.98 1.68
CA SER A 98 -1.93 2.87 0.68
C SER A 98 -1.36 3.00 -0.73
N VAL A 99 -1.76 2.08 -1.61
CA VAL A 99 -1.38 2.05 -3.03
C VAL A 99 -2.61 2.35 -3.88
N MET A 100 -2.51 3.38 -4.72
CA MET A 100 -3.58 3.76 -5.64
C MET A 100 -3.43 3.05 -6.98
N LEU A 101 -4.22 2.01 -7.22
CA LEU A 101 -4.30 1.35 -8.51
C LEU A 101 -5.13 2.15 -9.49
N HIS A 102 -4.63 2.23 -10.72
CA HIS A 102 -5.32 2.88 -11.83
C HIS A 102 -5.66 1.84 -12.88
N THR A 103 -6.96 1.58 -13.06
CA THR A 103 -7.49 0.64 -14.04
C THR A 103 -8.36 1.41 -15.05
N GLY A 104 -7.73 1.88 -16.12
CA GLY A 104 -8.40 2.72 -17.13
C GLY A 104 -8.84 4.06 -16.54
N ALA A 105 -10.15 4.29 -16.46
CA ALA A 105 -10.73 5.51 -15.88
C ALA A 105 -11.09 5.37 -14.39
N ALA A 106 -10.98 4.16 -13.83
CA ALA A 106 -11.28 3.89 -12.42
C ALA A 106 -10.00 3.84 -11.60
N GLN A 107 -10.11 4.27 -10.34
CA GLN A 107 -9.05 4.18 -9.34
C GLN A 107 -9.54 3.31 -8.18
N VAL A 108 -8.66 2.49 -7.63
CA VAL A 108 -8.94 1.66 -6.45
C VAL A 108 -7.78 1.79 -5.48
N GLU A 109 -8.09 2.05 -4.22
CA GLU A 109 -7.10 2.09 -3.16
C GLU A 109 -6.91 0.70 -2.55
N LEU A 110 -5.65 0.28 -2.43
CA LEU A 110 -5.23 -0.96 -1.78
C LEU A 110 -4.37 -0.64 -0.58
N PHE A 111 -4.73 -1.16 0.58
CA PHE A 111 -3.93 -1.07 1.79
C PHE A 111 -2.93 -2.22 1.87
N VAL A 112 -1.68 -1.93 2.23
CA VAL A 112 -0.64 -2.93 2.44
C VAL A 112 -0.75 -3.50 3.86
N VAL A 113 -1.25 -4.72 3.98
CA VAL A 113 -1.47 -5.40 5.27
C VAL A 113 -0.22 -6.14 5.73
N GLU A 114 0.46 -6.84 4.81
CA GLU A 114 1.63 -7.65 5.14
C GLU A 114 2.66 -7.60 4.00
N LEU A 115 3.94 -7.58 4.36
CA LEU A 115 5.06 -7.64 3.42
C LEU A 115 6.12 -8.65 3.92
N ARG A 116 6.79 -9.32 2.99
CA ARG A 116 7.94 -10.20 3.29
C ARG A 116 9.06 -9.99 2.28
N PRO A 117 10.33 -10.04 2.71
CA PRO A 117 10.82 -10.50 4.03
C PRO A 117 10.91 -9.41 5.12
N ALA A 118 10.64 -8.16 4.79
CA ALA A 118 10.70 -7.03 5.71
C ALA A 118 9.45 -6.16 5.59
N ASP A 119 9.27 -5.25 6.53
CA ASP A 119 8.17 -4.27 6.53
C ASP A 119 8.27 -3.27 5.39
N GLU A 120 9.44 -3.17 4.75
CA GLU A 120 9.68 -2.34 3.57
C GLU A 120 10.48 -3.13 2.54
N VAL A 121 9.96 -3.18 1.31
CA VAL A 121 10.52 -4.02 0.25
C VAL A 121 10.61 -3.26 -1.07
N CYS A 122 11.59 -3.65 -1.87
CA CYS A 122 11.71 -3.23 -3.26
C CYS A 122 10.85 -4.15 -4.16
N VAL A 123 10.05 -3.55 -5.03
CA VAL A 123 9.17 -4.27 -5.98
C VAL A 123 9.61 -4.15 -7.44
N ILE A 124 10.78 -3.55 -7.69
CA ILE A 124 11.34 -3.41 -9.05
C ILE A 124 11.92 -4.74 -9.51
N GLU A 125 11.44 -5.25 -10.65
CA GLU A 125 11.94 -6.47 -11.30
C GLU A 125 11.90 -7.70 -10.36
N THR A 126 10.88 -7.76 -9.49
CA THR A 126 10.68 -8.87 -8.56
C THR A 126 9.43 -9.68 -8.92
N GLU A 127 9.51 -11.00 -8.77
CA GLU A 127 8.33 -11.86 -8.78
C GLU A 127 7.66 -11.79 -7.40
N LEU A 128 6.79 -10.80 -7.21
CA LEU A 128 6.05 -10.63 -5.98
C LEU A 128 4.83 -11.55 -5.98
N GLU A 129 4.73 -12.42 -4.98
CA GLU A 129 3.49 -13.16 -4.71
C GLU A 129 2.49 -12.21 -4.03
N VAL A 130 1.30 -12.08 -4.60
CA VAL A 130 0.29 -11.13 -4.12
C VAL A 130 -0.93 -11.91 -3.68
N ASP A 131 -1.31 -11.70 -2.42
CA ASP A 131 -2.56 -12.20 -1.85
C ASP A 131 -3.53 -11.04 -1.61
N PHE A 132 -4.78 -11.23 -2.01
CA PHE A 132 -5.82 -10.20 -1.87
C PHE A 132 -6.75 -10.57 -0.72
N ALA A 133 -6.76 -9.74 0.32
CA ALA A 133 -7.68 -9.88 1.43
C ALA A 133 -9.10 -9.43 1.03
N ALA A 134 -10.09 -9.78 1.86
CA ALA A 134 -11.44 -9.27 1.72
C ALA A 134 -11.46 -7.74 1.88
N SER A 135 -12.34 -7.06 1.14
CA SER A 135 -12.48 -5.61 1.21
C SER A 135 -12.80 -5.14 2.64
N VAL A 136 -12.27 -3.98 3.03
CA VAL A 136 -12.47 -3.40 4.38
C VAL A 136 -13.97 -3.24 4.69
N ILE A 137 -14.79 -2.87 3.69
CA ILE A 137 -16.25 -2.73 3.84
C ILE A 137 -16.89 -4.07 4.23
N ASN A 138 -16.47 -5.15 3.58
CA ASN A 138 -16.94 -6.49 3.89
C ASN A 138 -16.48 -6.97 5.28
N GLU A 139 -15.28 -6.58 5.74
CA GLU A 139 -14.80 -6.91 7.09
C GLU A 139 -15.56 -6.15 8.18
N GLU A 140 -15.89 -4.86 8.00
CA GLU A 140 -16.74 -4.12 8.94
C GLU A 140 -18.15 -4.70 9.02
N GLU A 141 -18.75 -5.07 7.89
CA GLU A 141 -20.06 -5.76 7.87
C GLU A 141 -19.99 -7.14 8.54
N GLN A 142 -18.93 -7.92 8.29
CA GLN A 142 -18.74 -9.22 8.95
C GLN A 142 -18.47 -9.10 10.44
N LYS A 143 -17.71 -8.08 10.86
CA LYS A 143 -17.42 -7.84 12.27
C LYS A 143 -18.66 -7.33 13.00
N ALA A 144 -19.45 -6.46 12.38
CA ALA A 144 -20.75 -6.02 12.88
C ALA A 144 -21.75 -7.19 12.95
N ALA A 145 -21.79 -8.06 11.95
CA ALA A 145 -22.62 -9.26 11.96
C ALA A 145 -22.18 -10.28 13.03
N ALA A 146 -20.87 -10.44 13.23
CA ALA A 146 -20.30 -11.31 14.27
C ALA A 146 -20.58 -10.76 15.67
N GLU A 147 -20.46 -9.45 15.89
CA GLU A 147 -20.84 -8.80 17.15
C GLU A 147 -22.35 -8.87 17.40
N ALA A 148 -23.18 -8.70 16.36
CA ALA A 148 -24.63 -8.87 16.48
C ALA A 148 -25.02 -10.32 16.81
N ALA A 149 -24.35 -11.31 16.21
CA ALA A 149 -24.56 -12.72 16.51
C ALA A 149 -24.08 -13.08 17.92
N ALA A 150 -22.93 -12.55 18.36
CA ALA A 150 -22.42 -12.74 19.72
C ALA A 150 -23.34 -12.11 20.78
N LYS A 151 -23.91 -10.94 20.48
CA LYS A 151 -24.88 -10.27 21.37
C LYS A 151 -26.22 -11.02 21.43
N ALA A 152 -26.70 -11.54 20.30
CA ALA A 152 -27.91 -12.36 20.26
C ALA A 152 -27.75 -13.70 21.00
N ALA A 153 -26.57 -14.32 20.93
CA ALA A 153 -26.26 -15.53 21.68
C ALA A 153 -26.21 -15.27 23.20
N ALA A 154 -25.62 -14.14 23.63
CA ALA A 154 -25.56 -13.76 25.04
C ALA A 154 -26.96 -13.43 25.63
N GLU A 155 -27.86 -12.81 24.86
CA GLU A 155 -29.24 -12.56 25.29
C GLU A 155 -30.09 -13.84 25.35
N ALA A 156 -29.85 -14.82 24.47
CA ALA A 156 -30.52 -16.11 24.50
C ALA A 156 -30.09 -16.97 25.71
N GLU A 157 -28.82 -16.90 26.13
CA GLU A 157 -28.31 -17.61 27.31
C GLU A 157 -28.82 -16.97 28.62
N ALA A 158 -29.00 -15.66 28.67
CA ALA A 158 -29.59 -14.96 29.82
C ALA A 158 -31.09 -15.25 30.02
N ALA A 159 -31.83 -15.51 28.92
CA ALA A 159 -33.27 -15.84 28.98
C ALA A 159 -33.55 -17.31 29.36
N ALA A 160 -32.58 -18.21 29.23
CA ALA A 160 -32.72 -19.62 29.60
C ALA A 160 -32.40 -19.89 31.09
N ALA A 161 -31.87 -18.90 31.81
CA ALA A 161 -31.50 -18.98 33.23
C ALA A 161 -32.50 -18.29 34.19
N ALA A 162 -33.63 -17.79 33.67
CA ALA A 162 -34.74 -17.21 34.43
C ALA A 162 -35.98 -18.11 34.37
#